data_AF-A0A0F8GSN8-F1
#
_entry.id   AF-A0A0F8GSN8-F1
#
_cell.length_a   1.000
_cell.length_b   1.000
_cell.length_c   1.000
_cell.angle_alpha   90.00
_cell.angle_beta   90.00
_cell.angle_gamma   90.00
#
_symmetry.space_group_name_H-M   'P 1'
#
loop_
_entity.id
_entity.type
_entity.pdbx_description
1 polymer ?
#
loop_
_entity_poly.entity_id
_entity_poly.type
_entity_poly.pdbx_seq_one_letter_code
_entity_poly.pdbx_strand_id
1 'polypeptide(L)'
;MAVQKKKEKKPINPNVFKWTPQRKKAALLLSVGTKTNEEVAAETRIHFTTLYEWKKSPVFLAEVDRLTLENELATRAGLVRFALKAIEKKKDNLREDKNTALDWAKFLSDIQGHTKQKVELEGNLNHSGGVTIYIPDNNRGKQE
;
A
#
# COMPACT_ATOMS: atom_id res chain seq x y z
N MET A 1 -19.01 -55.54 18.22
CA MET A 1 -18.02 -54.49 17.91
C MET A 1 -18.35 -53.89 16.54
N ALA A 2 -18.74 -52.62 16.46
CA ALA A 2 -19.07 -51.99 15.20
C ALA A 2 -17.78 -51.58 14.46
N VAL A 3 -17.47 -52.29 13.37
CA VAL A 3 -16.34 -51.98 12.49
C VAL A 3 -16.71 -50.72 11.70
N GLN A 4 -16.10 -49.58 12.06
CA GLN A 4 -16.27 -48.33 11.33
C GLN A 4 -15.67 -48.49 9.93
N LYS A 5 -16.52 -48.54 8.90
CA LYS A 5 -16.09 -48.59 7.49
C LYS A 5 -15.25 -47.35 7.19
N LYS A 6 -13.97 -47.56 6.92
CA LYS A 6 -13.02 -46.52 6.48
C LYS A 6 -13.52 -45.98 5.14
N LYS A 7 -13.95 -44.71 5.08
CA LYS A 7 -14.38 -44.08 3.84
C LYS A 7 -13.22 -44.08 2.84
N GLU A 8 -13.40 -44.71 1.69
CA GLU A 8 -12.44 -44.68 0.59
C GLU A 8 -12.24 -43.24 0.11
N LYS A 9 -10.98 -42.81 0.07
CA LYS A 9 -10.61 -41.49 -0.44
C LYS A 9 -10.66 -41.54 -1.96
N LYS A 10 -11.57 -40.78 -2.58
CA LYS A 10 -11.61 -40.63 -4.04
C LYS A 10 -10.25 -40.12 -4.54
N PRO A 11 -9.75 -40.61 -5.69
CA PRO A 11 -8.49 -40.14 -6.26
C PRO A 11 -8.61 -38.64 -6.56
N ILE A 12 -7.71 -37.87 -5.95
CA ILE A 12 -7.64 -36.42 -6.14
C ILE A 12 -6.84 -36.19 -7.43
N ASN A 13 -7.48 -35.70 -8.50
CA ASN A 13 -6.75 -35.23 -9.67
C ASN A 13 -5.82 -34.07 -9.23
N PRO A 14 -4.49 -34.23 -9.32
CA PRO A 14 -3.54 -33.25 -8.80
C PRO A 14 -3.55 -31.92 -9.58
N ASN A 15 -4.06 -31.92 -10.81
CA ASN A 15 -4.07 -30.75 -11.70
C ASN A 15 -5.25 -29.79 -11.52
N VAL A 16 -6.23 -30.10 -10.68
CA VAL A 16 -7.40 -29.22 -10.50
C VAL A 16 -7.36 -28.62 -9.10
N PHE A 17 -6.88 -27.38 -9.01
CA PHE A 17 -6.94 -26.62 -7.78
C PHE A 17 -8.41 -26.36 -7.40
N LYS A 18 -8.84 -26.82 -6.21
CA LYS A 18 -10.21 -26.61 -5.70
C LYS A 18 -10.20 -25.70 -4.49
N TRP A 19 -11.10 -24.73 -4.45
CA TRP A 19 -11.26 -23.87 -3.28
C TRP A 19 -11.89 -24.63 -2.12
N THR A 20 -11.18 -24.68 -0.99
CA THR A 20 -11.71 -25.16 0.29
C THR A 20 -11.88 -23.97 1.25
N PRO A 21 -12.71 -24.08 2.29
CA PRO A 21 -12.84 -23.03 3.30
C PRO A 21 -11.49 -22.64 3.94
N GLN A 22 -10.60 -23.62 4.14
CA GLN A 22 -9.25 -23.39 4.66
C GLN A 22 -8.38 -22.60 3.68
N ARG A 23 -8.44 -22.91 2.37
CA ARG A 23 -7.73 -22.16 1.33
C ARG A 23 -8.21 -20.71 1.26
N LYS A 24 -9.52 -20.48 1.34
CA LYS A 24 -10.09 -19.11 1.36
C LYS A 24 -9.62 -18.33 2.59
N LYS A 25 -9.65 -18.95 3.77
CA LYS A 25 -9.16 -18.33 5.01
C LYS A 25 -7.66 -18.02 4.92
N ALA A 26 -6.85 -18.93 4.39
CA ALA A 26 -5.42 -18.71 4.18
C ALA A 26 -5.17 -17.57 3.19
N ALA A 27 -5.91 -17.52 2.07
CA ALA A 27 -5.79 -16.46 1.08
C ALA A 27 -6.11 -15.08 1.67
N LEU A 28 -7.16 -14.97 2.49
CA LEU A 28 -7.52 -13.74 3.19
C LEU A 28 -6.45 -13.30 4.20
N LEU A 29 -5.89 -14.23 4.98
CA LEU A 29 -4.84 -13.90 5.95
C LEU A 29 -3.55 -13.47 5.25
N LEU A 30 -3.22 -14.09 4.11
CA LEU A 30 -2.08 -13.69 3.28
C LEU A 30 -2.31 -12.31 2.65
N SER A 31 -3.51 -12.02 2.16
CA SER A 31 -3.82 -10.73 1.54
C SER A 31 -3.84 -9.56 2.53
N VAL A 32 -3.97 -9.83 3.83
CA VAL A 32 -3.83 -8.81 4.88
C VAL A 32 -2.34 -8.50 5.16
N GLY A 33 -1.44 -9.47 4.95
CA GLY A 33 0.02 -9.24 5.02
C GLY A 33 0.59 -8.96 6.42
N THR A 34 -0.20 -9.07 7.50
CA THR A 34 0.26 -8.78 8.87
C THR A 34 0.96 -9.95 9.57
N LYS A 35 0.78 -11.17 9.06
CA LYS A 35 1.21 -12.42 9.70
C LYS A 35 2.26 -13.13 8.87
N THR A 36 3.17 -13.84 9.52
CA THR A 36 4.14 -14.69 8.84
C THR A 36 3.46 -15.94 8.28
N ASN A 37 4.09 -16.62 7.31
CA ASN A 37 3.53 -17.85 6.74
C ASN A 37 3.31 -18.94 7.80
N GLU A 38 4.14 -18.97 8.86
CA GLU A 38 4.02 -19.90 9.99
C GLU A 38 2.77 -19.61 10.83
N GLU A 39 2.54 -18.35 11.15
CA GLU A 39 1.35 -17.90 11.88
C GLU A 39 0.07 -18.16 11.08
N VAL A 40 0.09 -17.91 9.77
CA VAL A 40 -1.03 -18.21 8.87
C VAL A 40 -1.33 -19.71 8.86
N ALA A 41 -0.30 -20.56 8.76
CA ALA A 41 -0.45 -22.01 8.79
C ALA A 41 -1.05 -22.48 10.13
N ALA A 42 -0.57 -21.95 11.25
CA ALA A 42 -1.09 -22.24 12.59
C ALA A 42 -2.58 -21.85 12.72
N GLU A 43 -2.95 -20.65 12.27
CA GLU A 43 -4.32 -20.13 12.37
C GLU A 43 -5.32 -20.81 11.44
N THR A 44 -4.83 -21.32 10.32
CA THR A 44 -5.62 -22.12 9.38
C THR A 44 -5.60 -23.62 9.70
N ARG A 45 -4.85 -24.02 10.74
CA ARG A 45 -4.66 -25.40 11.20
C ARG A 45 -4.17 -26.32 10.08
N ILE A 46 -3.23 -25.83 9.28
CA ILE A 46 -2.57 -26.58 8.21
C ILE A 46 -1.07 -26.66 8.50
N HIS A 47 -0.42 -27.65 7.90
CA HIS A 47 1.03 -27.74 7.97
C HIS A 47 1.68 -26.71 7.02
N PHE A 48 2.84 -26.17 7.41
CA PHE A 48 3.57 -25.17 6.63
C PHE A 48 3.81 -25.60 5.17
N THR A 49 4.21 -26.86 4.96
CA THR A 49 4.42 -27.41 3.61
C THR A 49 3.15 -27.40 2.76
N THR A 50 1.97 -27.55 3.37
CA THR A 50 0.69 -27.51 2.66
C THR A 50 0.40 -26.09 2.14
N LEU A 51 0.69 -25.07 2.96
CA LEU A 51 0.59 -23.67 2.54
C LEU A 51 1.57 -23.37 1.39
N TYR A 52 2.81 -23.88 1.48
CA TYR A 52 3.81 -23.70 0.43
C TYR A 52 3.37 -24.33 -0.90
N GLU A 53 2.78 -25.53 -0.88
CA GLU A 53 2.22 -26.14 -2.09
C GLU A 53 1.06 -25.34 -2.68
N TRP A 54 0.20 -24.74 -1.85
CA TRP A 54 -0.89 -23.90 -2.35
C TRP A 54 -0.36 -22.64 -3.05
N LYS A 55 0.70 -22.03 -2.53
CA LYS A 55 1.35 -20.85 -3.15
C LYS A 55 1.97 -21.14 -4.51
N LYS A 56 2.24 -22.40 -4.86
CA LYS A 56 2.69 -22.77 -6.22
C LYS A 56 1.55 -22.73 -7.24
N SER A 57 0.30 -22.76 -6.80
CA SER A 57 -0.85 -22.72 -7.71
C SER A 57 -1.12 -21.28 -8.17
N PRO A 58 -1.13 -21.00 -9.48
CA PRO A 58 -1.41 -19.65 -9.99
C PRO A 58 -2.83 -19.19 -9.65
N VAL A 59 -3.79 -20.12 -9.57
CA VAL A 59 -5.18 -19.84 -9.18
C VAL A 59 -5.25 -19.31 -7.74
N PHE A 60 -4.43 -19.85 -6.84
CA PHE A 60 -4.40 -19.41 -5.45
C PHE A 60 -3.76 -18.02 -5.33
N LEU A 61 -2.64 -17.78 -6.01
CA LEU A 61 -1.95 -16.49 -6.00
C LEU A 61 -2.82 -15.37 -6.59
N ALA A 62 -3.49 -15.61 -7.72
CA ALA A 62 -4.37 -14.63 -8.34
C ALA A 62 -5.49 -14.15 -7.40
N GLU A 63 -6.04 -15.06 -6.59
CA GLU A 63 -7.06 -14.70 -5.59
C GLU A 63 -6.46 -13.92 -4.41
N VAL A 64 -5.26 -14.27 -3.96
CA VAL A 64 -4.53 -13.49 -2.95
C VAL A 64 -4.28 -12.08 -3.46
N ASP A 65 -3.84 -11.92 -4.71
CA ASP A 65 -3.60 -10.61 -5.32
C ASP A 65 -4.90 -9.81 -5.43
N ARG A 66 -5.98 -10.44 -5.89
CA ARG A 66 -7.32 -9.82 -5.93
C ARG A 66 -7.76 -9.33 -4.55
N LEU A 67 -7.63 -10.17 -3.53
CA LEU A 67 -7.97 -9.83 -2.14
C LEU A 67 -7.02 -8.78 -1.56
N THR A 68 -5.77 -8.73 -2.02
CA THR A 68 -4.79 -7.71 -1.60
C THR A 68 -5.15 -6.36 -2.18
N LEU A 69 -5.65 -6.32 -3.42
CA LEU A 69 -6.15 -5.11 -4.05
C LEU A 69 -7.46 -4.63 -3.40
N GLU A 70 -8.36 -5.57 -3.05
CA GLU A 70 -9.61 -5.27 -2.33
C GLU A 70 -9.34 -4.82 -0.88
N ASN A 71 -8.33 -5.39 -0.23
CA ASN A 71 -7.89 -4.92 1.07
C ASN A 71 -7.22 -3.54 0.90
N GLU A 72 -7.89 -2.51 1.43
CA GLU A 72 -7.43 -1.11 1.35
C GLU A 72 -6.00 -0.86 1.86
N LEU A 73 -5.31 -1.83 2.45
CA LEU A 73 -3.90 -1.75 2.87
C LEU A 73 -2.95 -1.37 1.74
N ALA A 74 -3.22 -1.80 0.49
CA ALA A 74 -2.43 -1.40 -0.68
C ALA A 74 -2.96 -0.13 -1.37
N THR A 75 -4.10 0.41 -0.93
CA THR A 75 -4.61 1.69 -1.43
C THR A 75 -3.80 2.84 -0.84
N ARG A 76 -3.86 4.00 -1.50
CA ARG A 76 -3.28 5.25 -1.01
C ARG A 76 -3.58 5.50 0.48
N ALA A 77 -4.84 5.30 0.88
CA ALA A 77 -5.27 5.49 2.26
C ALA A 77 -4.68 4.45 3.23
N GLY A 78 -4.57 3.18 2.82
CA GLY A 78 -3.94 2.14 3.62
C GLY A 78 -2.45 2.34 3.80
N LEU A 79 -1.73 2.69 2.73
CA LEU A 79 -0.30 3.00 2.77
C LEU A 79 0.00 4.18 3.68
N VAL A 80 -0.83 5.24 3.65
CA VAL A 80 -0.73 6.38 4.57
C VAL A 80 -0.93 5.94 6.02
N ARG A 81 -1.99 5.16 6.31
CA ARG A 81 -2.24 4.64 7.67
C ARG A 81 -1.09 3.76 8.17
N PHE A 82 -0.54 2.92 7.30
CA PHE A 82 0.60 2.06 7.63
C PHE A 82 1.87 2.87 7.92
N ALA A 83 2.21 3.82 7.06
CA ALA A 83 3.37 4.69 7.25
C ALA A 83 3.24 5.53 8.53
N LEU A 84 2.06 6.09 8.82
CA LEU A 84 1.81 6.78 10.09
C LEU A 84 2.02 5.88 11.30
N LYS A 85 1.52 4.63 11.26
CA LYS A 85 1.73 3.66 12.35
C LYS A 85 3.19 3.27 12.52
N ALA A 86 3.95 3.15 11.43
CA ALA A 86 5.38 2.89 11.46
C ALA A 86 6.16 4.06 12.07
N ILE A 87 5.79 5.30 11.74
CA ILE A 87 6.34 6.53 12.33
C ILE A 87 6.03 6.59 13.82
N GLU A 88 4.78 6.35 14.24
CA GLU A 88 4.39 6.36 15.66
C GLU A 88 5.22 5.36 16.48
N LYS A 89 5.42 4.15 15.96
CA LYS A 89 6.22 3.11 16.63
C LYS A 89 7.72 3.46 16.71
N LYS A 90 8.24 4.23 15.76
CA LYS A 90 9.64 4.68 15.73
C LYS A 90 9.87 6.04 16.40
N LYS A 91 8.80 6.75 16.77
CA LYS A 91 8.83 8.09 17.37
C LYS A 91 9.68 8.16 18.63
N ASP A 92 9.65 7.11 19.45
CA ASP A 92 10.40 7.07 20.71
C ASP A 92 11.92 6.90 20.48
N ASN A 93 12.33 6.32 19.34
CA ASN A 93 13.73 6.09 18.97
C ASN A 93 14.23 7.01 17.83
N LEU A 94 13.48 8.07 17.50
CA LEU A 94 13.75 8.92 16.34
C LEU A 94 15.10 9.65 16.40
N ARG A 95 15.68 9.78 17.60
CA ARG A 95 16.95 10.47 17.84
C ARG A 95 18.15 9.72 17.23
N GLU A 96 18.07 8.39 17.16
CA GLU A 96 19.13 7.52 16.64
C GLU A 96 18.96 7.21 15.14
N ASP A 97 17.73 7.23 14.63
CA ASP A 97 17.37 6.75 13.28
C ASP A 97 16.67 7.85 12.45
N LYS A 98 17.30 9.03 12.37
CA LYS A 98 16.76 10.22 11.67
C LYS A 98 16.49 9.96 10.18
N ASN A 99 17.31 9.13 9.53
CA ASN A 99 17.19 8.84 8.10
C ASN A 99 15.90 8.06 7.80
N THR A 100 15.57 7.06 8.62
CA THR A 100 14.36 6.27 8.40
C THR A 100 13.10 7.12 8.55
N ALA A 101 13.05 8.01 9.54
CA ALA A 101 11.91 8.92 9.73
C ALA A 101 11.69 9.85 8.52
N LEU A 102 12.79 10.37 7.97
CA LEU A 102 12.79 11.25 6.81
C LEU A 102 12.36 10.50 5.53
N ASP A 103 12.76 9.25 5.37
CA ASP A 103 12.37 8.42 4.23
C ASP A 103 10.88 8.06 4.27
N TRP A 104 10.32 7.77 5.45
CA TRP A 104 8.86 7.59 5.60
C TRP A 104 8.09 8.88 5.35
N ALA A 105 8.63 10.04 5.74
CA ALA A 105 8.01 11.34 5.46
C ALA A 105 8.03 11.69 3.96
N LYS A 106 9.12 11.39 3.25
CA LYS A 106 9.20 11.51 1.78
C LYS A 106 8.21 10.58 1.10
N PHE A 107 8.14 9.32 1.53
CA PHE A 107 7.18 8.35 1.01
C PHE A 107 5.72 8.84 1.18
N LEU A 108 5.39 9.42 2.35
CA LEU A 108 4.08 10.04 2.59
C LEU A 108 3.83 11.25 1.67
N SER A 109 4.83 12.13 1.50
CA SER A 109 4.76 13.29 0.60
C SER A 109 4.51 12.88 -0.86
N ASP A 110 5.20 11.84 -1.32
CA ASP A 110 5.07 11.30 -2.67
C ASP A 110 3.69 10.67 -2.87
N ILE A 111 3.22 9.88 -1.91
CA ILE A 111 1.86 9.33 -1.91
C ILE A 111 0.83 10.47 -1.92
N GLN A 112 1.04 11.53 -1.16
CA GLN A 112 0.14 12.69 -1.09
C GLN A 112 0.18 13.59 -2.34
N GLY A 113 1.09 13.33 -3.28
CA GLY A 113 1.21 14.09 -4.53
C GLY A 113 1.91 15.44 -4.34
N HIS A 114 2.62 15.62 -3.22
CA HIS A 114 3.46 16.80 -2.96
C HIS A 114 4.85 16.64 -3.59
N THR A 115 4.94 16.03 -4.76
CA THR A 115 6.19 15.98 -5.54
C THR A 115 6.43 17.35 -6.15
N LYS A 116 7.59 17.94 -5.87
CA LYS A 116 8.02 19.19 -6.51
C LYS A 116 8.17 18.94 -8.00
N GLN A 117 7.17 19.34 -8.77
CA GLN A 117 7.27 19.39 -10.23
C GLN A 117 8.18 20.58 -10.57
N LYS A 118 9.43 20.30 -10.99
CA LYS A 118 10.25 21.32 -11.64
C LYS A 118 9.63 21.56 -13.01
N VAL A 119 8.80 22.60 -13.11
CA VAL A 119 8.30 23.07 -14.41
C VAL A 119 9.39 23.94 -14.99
N GLU A 120 10.13 23.41 -15.97
CA GLU A 120 10.97 24.23 -16.84
C GLU A 120 10.03 24.92 -17.83
N LEU A 121 9.60 26.14 -17.47
CA LEU A 121 8.96 27.04 -18.42
C LEU A 121 10.07 27.61 -19.30
N GLU A 122 10.25 27.08 -20.51
CA GLU A 122 10.95 27.81 -21.57
C GLU A 122 10.08 29.01 -21.98
N GLY A 123 10.17 30.07 -21.19
CA GLY A 123 9.57 31.34 -21.49
C GLY A 123 10.34 32.00 -22.62
N ASN A 124 9.80 31.93 -23.83
CA ASN A 124 10.17 32.86 -24.90
C ASN A 124 9.59 34.25 -24.53
N LEU A 125 10.20 34.89 -23.52
CA LEU A 125 9.86 36.22 -23.02
C LEU A 125 10.42 37.25 -23.99
N ASN A 126 9.73 37.47 -25.10
CA ASN A 126 9.89 38.71 -25.86
C ASN A 126 9.34 39.86 -25.00
N HIS A 127 10.19 40.46 -24.17
CA HIS A 127 9.90 41.73 -23.51
C HIS A 127 9.91 42.86 -24.56
N SER A 128 8.77 43.07 -25.23
CA SER A 128 8.55 44.22 -26.11
C SER A 128 7.20 44.92 -25.84
N GLY A 129 6.74 44.91 -24.59
CA GLY A 129 5.58 45.68 -24.16
C GLY A 129 5.99 46.73 -23.14
N GLY A 130 6.22 47.97 -23.60
CA GLY A 130 6.39 49.11 -22.70
C GLY A 130 5.10 49.32 -21.89
N VAL A 131 5.20 49.26 -20.56
CA VAL A 131 4.06 49.55 -19.68
C VAL A 131 4.07 51.05 -19.39
N THR A 132 3.13 51.79 -19.99
CA THR A 132 2.85 53.18 -19.61
C THR A 132 2.01 53.16 -18.34
N ILE A 133 2.63 53.48 -17.20
CA ILE A 133 1.95 53.64 -15.92
C ILE A 133 1.36 55.06 -15.88
N TYR A 134 0.03 55.18 -15.91
CA TYR A 134 -0.64 56.43 -15.57
C TYR A 134 -0.72 56.54 -14.05
N ILE A 135 0.05 57.46 -13.47
CA ILE A 135 -0.08 57.85 -12.07
C ILE A 135 -1.08 59.01 -12.03
N PRO A 136 -2.30 58.84 -11.51
CA PRO A 136 -3.22 59.95 -11.34
C PRO A 136 -2.68 60.89 -10.25
N ASP A 137 -2.43 62.14 -10.63
CA ASP A 137 -1.92 63.20 -9.76
C ASP A 137 -3.02 63.63 -8.78
N ASN A 138 -3.12 62.92 -7.66
CA ASN A 138 -4.06 63.22 -6.60
C ASN A 138 -3.53 64.41 -5.81
N ASN A 139 -3.81 65.62 -6.31
CA ASN A 139 -3.69 66.97 -5.74
C ASN A 139 -3.52 67.09 -4.20
N ARG A 140 -2.45 66.51 -3.65
CA ARG A 140 -2.09 66.55 -2.22
C ARG A 140 -0.96 67.52 -2.07
N GLY A 141 -1.29 68.81 -2.16
CA GLY A 141 -0.28 69.84 -2.05
C GLY A 141 -0.78 71.26 -2.18
N LYS A 142 -1.90 71.62 -1.54
CA LYS A 142 -2.17 73.00 -1.12
C LYS A 142 -2.96 72.99 0.20
N GLN A 143 -2.24 73.06 1.31
CA GLN A 143 -2.75 73.67 2.53
C GLN A 143 -2.04 75.04 2.62
N GLU A 144 -2.82 76.11 2.49
CA GLU A 144 -2.44 77.47 2.91
C GLU A 144 -2.45 77.56 4.44
#